data_AF-A0AAU3KHD8-F1
#
_entry.id   AF-A0AAU3KHD8-F1
#
_cell.length_a   1.000
_cell.length_b   1.000
_cell.length_c   1.000
_cell.angle_alpha   90.00
_cell.angle_beta   90.00
_cell.angle_gamma   90.00
#
_symmetry.space_group_name_H-M   'P 1'
#
loop_
_entity.id
_entity.type
_entity.pdbx_description
1 polymer ?
#
loop_
_entity_poly.entity_id
_entity_poly.type
_entity_poly.pdbx_seq_one_letter_code
_entity_poly.pdbx_strand_id
1 'polypeptide(L)'
;MRSVMRLAAGAVITTAVAAATLVGGGVAQADVPVGDANCHLYNIFNTGGMSNCELPTWHQVKLTCVAWPVPFTYWKYGPVQYGQNQSWASCDSLNALVGLEVIQA
;
A
#
# COMPACT_ATOMS: atom_id res chain seq x y z
N MET A 1 0.98 -43.02 -20.07
CA MET A 1 0.11 -42.21 -19.17
C MET A 1 0.89 -41.33 -18.19
N ARG A 2 2.00 -41.77 -17.58
CA ARG A 2 2.74 -40.97 -16.57
C ARG A 2 3.26 -39.60 -17.08
N SER A 3 3.68 -39.49 -18.33
CA SER A 3 4.19 -38.23 -18.90
C SER A 3 3.09 -37.19 -19.14
N VAL A 4 1.89 -37.62 -19.55
CA VAL A 4 0.73 -36.73 -19.76
C VAL A 4 0.25 -36.16 -18.42
N MET A 5 0.27 -36.98 -17.37
CA MET A 5 -0.11 -36.55 -16.02
C MET A 5 0.86 -35.50 -15.44
N ARG A 6 2.16 -35.62 -15.74
CA ARG A 6 3.19 -34.63 -15.33
C ARG A 6 3.04 -33.32 -16.08
N LEU A 7 2.72 -33.36 -17.38
CA LEU A 7 2.43 -32.16 -18.18
C LEU A 7 1.19 -31.43 -17.67
N ALA A 8 0.12 -32.17 -17.36
CA ALA A 8 -1.10 -31.59 -16.79
C ALA A 8 -0.84 -30.96 -15.41
N ALA A 9 -0.09 -31.65 -14.53
CA ALA A 9 0.27 -31.10 -13.22
C ALA A 9 1.13 -29.83 -13.35
N GLY A 10 2.10 -29.81 -14.28
CA GLY A 10 2.91 -28.63 -14.56
C GLY A 10 2.06 -27.44 -15.04
N ALA A 11 1.12 -27.68 -15.96
CA ALA A 11 0.22 -26.64 -16.45
C ALA A 11 -0.70 -26.08 -15.37
N VAL A 12 -1.18 -26.91 -14.44
CA VAL A 12 -2.02 -26.47 -13.31
C VAL A 12 -1.19 -25.60 -12.35
N ILE A 13 0.05 -26.00 -12.06
CA ILE A 13 0.91 -25.22 -11.16
C ILE A 13 1.28 -23.88 -11.79
N THR A 14 1.66 -23.84 -13.07
CA THR A 14 2.03 -22.58 -13.74
C THR A 14 0.84 -21.65 -13.89
N THR A 15 -0.35 -22.17 -14.20
CA THR A 15 -1.58 -21.36 -14.26
C THR A 15 -2.00 -20.85 -12.89
N ALA A 16 -1.88 -21.66 -11.84
CA ALA A 16 -2.17 -21.22 -10.47
C ALA A 16 -1.20 -20.14 -9.98
N VAL A 17 0.11 -20.29 -10.26
CA VAL A 17 1.12 -19.28 -9.92
C VAL A 17 0.87 -17.99 -10.71
N ALA A 18 0.60 -18.09 -12.01
CA ALA A 18 0.27 -16.94 -12.84
C ALA A 18 -0.99 -16.23 -12.33
N ALA A 19 -2.06 -16.97 -12.01
CA ALA A 19 -3.28 -16.41 -11.44
C ALA A 19 -3.04 -15.75 -10.08
N ALA A 20 -2.22 -16.34 -9.21
CA ALA A 20 -1.83 -15.72 -7.94
C ALA A 20 -1.04 -14.42 -8.15
N THR A 21 -0.16 -14.36 -9.14
CA THR A 21 0.55 -13.12 -9.49
C THR A 21 -0.35 -12.07 -10.13
N LEU A 22 -1.36 -12.47 -10.92
CA LEU A 22 -2.34 -11.57 -11.55
C LEU A 22 -3.32 -11.00 -10.53
N VAL A 23 -3.83 -11.82 -9.61
CA VAL A 23 -4.73 -11.37 -8.54
C VAL A 23 -3.97 -10.57 -7.48
N GLY A 24 -2.72 -10.94 -7.17
CA GLY A 24 -1.84 -10.17 -6.28
C GLY A 24 -1.23 -8.92 -6.92
N GLY A 25 -1.25 -8.82 -8.26
CA GLY A 25 -0.75 -7.70 -9.06
C GLY A 25 -1.84 -6.75 -9.56
N GLY A 26 -3.10 -6.98 -9.14
CA GLY A 26 -4.21 -6.09 -9.38
C GLY A 26 -3.98 -4.76 -8.66
N VAL A 27 -3.30 -3.85 -9.34
CA VAL A 27 -3.16 -2.45 -8.95
C VAL A 27 -4.54 -1.81 -9.04
N ALA A 28 -5.29 -1.87 -7.94
CA ALA A 28 -6.15 -0.74 -7.62
C ALA A 28 -5.19 0.45 -7.56
N GLN A 29 -5.31 1.37 -8.52
CA GLN A 29 -4.77 2.70 -8.33
C GLN A 29 -5.38 3.19 -7.02
N ALA A 30 -4.60 3.13 -5.94
CA ALA A 30 -4.98 3.68 -4.66
C ALA A 30 -5.43 5.11 -4.94
N ASP A 31 -6.61 5.44 -4.44
CA ASP A 31 -7.30 6.69 -4.69
C ASP A 31 -6.34 7.89 -4.65
N VAL A 32 -6.59 8.83 -5.56
CA VAL A 32 -5.82 10.06 -5.76
C VAL A 32 -5.47 10.67 -4.40
N PRO A 33 -4.18 10.98 -4.14
CA PRO A 33 -3.77 11.52 -2.86
C PRO A 33 -4.60 12.75 -2.51
N VAL A 34 -5.41 12.67 -1.44
CA VAL A 34 -6.13 13.83 -0.91
C VAL A 34 -5.13 14.59 -0.05
N GLY A 35 -4.35 15.42 -0.74
CA GLY A 35 -3.33 16.26 -0.12
C GLY A 35 -3.95 17.50 0.49
N ASP A 36 -3.47 17.86 1.67
CA ASP A 36 -3.52 19.23 2.15
C ASP A 36 -2.68 20.10 1.19
N ALA A 37 -3.06 21.38 0.98
CA ALA A 37 -2.52 22.22 -0.10
C ALA A 37 -1.00 22.39 -0.09
N ASN A 38 -0.36 22.12 1.06
CA ASN A 38 1.08 22.28 1.28
C ASN A 38 1.82 20.95 1.48
N CYS A 39 1.19 19.80 1.25
CA CYS A 39 1.77 18.48 1.56
C CYS A 39 1.75 17.52 0.38
N HIS A 40 2.92 16.97 0.06
CA HIS A 40 3.09 15.94 -0.96
C HIS A 40 2.97 14.55 -0.35
N LEU A 41 2.23 13.68 -1.04
CA LEU A 41 2.01 12.29 -0.66
C LEU A 41 2.80 11.35 -1.59
N TYR A 42 3.47 10.38 -1.00
CA TYR A 42 4.30 9.38 -1.67
C TYR A 42 3.81 7.99 -1.30
N ASN A 43 3.38 7.23 -2.31
CA ASN A 43 3.12 5.81 -2.17
C ASN A 43 4.45 5.05 -2.22
N ILE A 44 4.68 4.19 -1.23
CA ILE A 44 5.86 3.35 -1.10
C ILE A 44 5.45 1.91 -1.39
N PHE A 45 5.71 1.46 -2.61
CA PHE A 45 5.54 0.07 -3.08
C PHE A 45 4.16 -0.57 -2.80
N ASN A 46 3.09 0.22 -2.71
CA ASN A 46 1.76 -0.23 -2.26
C ASN A 46 1.79 -0.96 -0.90
N THR A 47 2.80 -0.67 -0.07
CA THR A 47 2.94 -1.21 1.29
C THR A 47 2.98 -0.12 2.33
N GLY A 48 3.10 1.14 1.93
CA GLY A 48 3.14 2.25 2.87
C GLY A 48 3.02 3.58 2.16
N GLY A 49 2.94 4.63 2.95
CA GLY A 49 2.76 5.97 2.46
C GLY A 49 3.47 6.97 3.35
N MET A 50 3.93 8.02 2.71
CA MET A 50 4.70 9.08 3.32
C MET A 50 4.11 10.42 2.89
N SER A 51 4.09 11.39 3.79
CA SER A 51 3.78 12.77 3.51
C SER A 51 4.99 13.66 3.78
N ASN A 52 5.17 14.68 2.95
CA ASN A 52 6.16 15.74 3.18
C ASN A 52 5.54 17.11 2.89
N CYS A 53 5.53 18.00 3.87
CA CYS A 53 4.94 19.33 3.76
C CYS A 53 6.00 20.41 3.57
N GLU A 54 5.72 21.38 2.70
CA GLU A 54 6.61 22.51 2.40
C GLU A 54 6.89 23.37 3.63
N LEU A 55 5.91 23.49 4.53
CA LEU A 55 6.04 24.20 5.79
C LEU A 55 5.96 23.24 6.98
N PRO A 56 6.66 23.54 8.10
CA PRO A 56 6.53 22.78 9.33
C PRO A 56 5.11 22.83 9.86
N THR A 57 4.42 21.69 9.82
CA THR A 57 3.05 21.55 10.30
C THR A 57 2.84 20.17 10.87
N TRP A 58 2.28 20.06 12.07
CA TRP A 58 1.92 18.76 12.62
C TRP A 58 0.78 18.17 11.81
N HIS A 59 1.05 17.03 11.19
CA HIS A 59 0.09 16.29 10.39
C HIS A 59 0.32 14.81 10.59
N GLN A 60 -0.68 14.01 10.26
CA GLN A 60 -0.58 12.55 10.26
C GLN A 60 -0.83 12.05 8.85
N VAL A 61 -0.13 10.97 8.50
CA VAL A 61 -0.49 10.19 7.33
C VAL A 61 -1.57 9.19 7.73
N LYS A 62 -2.68 9.15 7.01
CA LYS A 62 -3.73 8.16 7.16
C LYS A 62 -3.62 7.17 6.01
N LEU A 63 -3.45 5.90 6.36
CA LEU A 63 -3.36 4.80 5.41
C LEU A 63 -4.60 3.94 5.56
N THR A 64 -5.19 3.60 4.42
CA THR A 64 -6.21 2.57 4.32
C THR A 64 -5.52 1.34 3.75
N CYS A 65 -5.42 0.29 4.55
CA CYS A 65 -4.79 -0.97 4.17
C CYS A 65 -5.81 -2.11 4.14
N VAL A 66 -5.61 -3.08 3.25
CA VAL A 66 -6.40 -4.30 3.15
C VAL A 66 -5.64 -5.44 3.83
N ALA A 67 -6.16 -5.91 4.95
CA ALA A 67 -5.89 -7.25 5.44
C ALA A 67 -7.15 -8.08 5.16
N TRP A 68 -7.06 -9.03 4.23
CA TRP A 68 -8.22 -9.84 3.82
C TRP A 68 -8.99 -10.36 5.06
N PRO A 69 -10.33 -10.20 5.14
CA PRO A 69 -11.25 -9.64 4.15
C PRO A 69 -11.68 -8.18 4.41
N VAL A 70 -11.09 -7.46 5.38
CA VAL A 70 -11.61 -6.16 5.85
C VAL A 70 -10.54 -5.06 5.72
N PRO A 71 -10.84 -3.93 5.05
CA PRO A 71 -9.95 -2.79 5.07
C PRO A 71 -9.90 -2.17 6.48
N PHE A 72 -8.71 -1.80 6.92
CA PHE A 72 -8.49 -1.07 8.15
C PHE A 72 -7.76 0.23 7.86
N THR A 73 -8.11 1.27 8.61
CA THR A 73 -7.44 2.57 8.55
C THR A 73 -6.64 2.79 9.81
N TYR A 74 -5.43 3.30 9.67
CA TYR A 74 -4.66 3.79 10.80
C TYR A 74 -3.86 5.01 10.36
N TRP A 75 -3.52 5.82 11.33
CA TRP A 75 -2.83 7.08 11.12
C TRP A 75 -1.66 7.20 12.07
N LYS A 76 -0.61 7.87 11.63
CA LYS A 76 0.61 8.03 12.41
C LYS A 76 1.25 9.38 12.13
N TYR A 77 1.74 10.00 13.20
CA TYR A 77 2.71 11.09 13.08
C TYR A 77 4.06 10.54 12.64
N GLY A 78 4.81 11.35 11.90
CA GLY A 78 6.23 11.09 11.72
C GLY A 78 7.00 11.15 13.03
N PRO A 79 8.21 10.56 13.06
CA PRO A 79 9.09 10.68 14.21
C PRO A 79 9.60 12.10 14.34
N VAL A 80 9.67 12.56 15.58
CA VAL A 80 10.11 13.92 15.95
C VAL A 80 11.49 14.27 15.37
N GLN A 81 12.35 13.27 15.14
CA GLN A 81 13.70 13.45 14.58
C GLN A 81 13.70 13.99 13.15
N TYR A 82 12.60 13.81 12.40
CA TYR A 82 12.46 14.29 11.02
C TYR A 82 11.68 15.59 10.93
N GLY A 83 11.46 16.25 12.07
CA GLY A 83 10.71 17.49 12.18
C GLY A 83 9.20 17.27 12.03
N GLN A 84 8.50 18.38 11.87
CA GLN A 84 7.04 18.40 11.73
C GLN A 84 6.61 18.13 10.29
N ASN A 85 7.53 18.28 9.33
CA ASN A 85 7.23 18.29 7.90
C ASN A 85 7.02 16.90 7.32
N GLN A 86 7.41 15.83 8.02
CA GLN A 86 7.41 14.48 7.46
C GLN A 86 6.58 13.52 8.32
N SER A 87 5.72 12.73 7.70
CA SER A 87 5.05 11.59 8.34
C SER A 87 5.08 10.36 7.45
N TRP A 88 5.14 9.16 8.04
CA TRP A 88 5.03 7.91 7.28
C TRP A 88 4.45 6.78 8.12
N ALA A 89 3.85 5.82 7.42
CA ALA A 89 3.45 4.55 7.98
C ALA A 89 3.33 3.47 6.88
N SER A 90 3.25 2.20 7.30
CA SER A 90 3.32 1.03 6.43
C SER A 90 2.28 -0.01 6.80
N CYS A 91 1.59 -0.57 5.82
CA CYS A 91 0.72 -1.74 5.95
C CYS A 91 1.56 -2.97 6.26
N ASP A 92 0.95 -4.00 6.86
CA ASP A 92 1.64 -5.23 7.25
C ASP A 92 1.99 -6.15 6.06
N SER A 93 1.51 -5.86 4.85
CA SER A 93 1.59 -6.77 3.70
C SER A 93 1.88 -6.05 2.38
N LEU A 94 2.47 -6.79 1.45
CA LEU A 94 2.72 -6.32 0.08
C LEU A 94 1.38 -6.04 -0.63
N ASN A 95 1.29 -4.93 -1.37
CA ASN A 95 0.08 -4.52 -2.10
C ASN A 95 -1.17 -4.33 -1.23
N ALA A 96 -1.00 -4.14 0.08
CA ALA A 96 -2.12 -3.93 0.99
C ALA A 96 -2.61 -2.48 0.98
N LEU A 97 -1.83 -1.51 0.50
CA LEU A 97 -2.24 -0.11 0.51
C LEU A 97 -3.32 0.19 -0.53
N VAL A 98 -4.46 0.71 -0.08
CA VAL A 98 -5.58 1.11 -0.95
C VAL A 98 -5.95 2.59 -0.86
N GLY A 99 -5.52 3.29 0.19
CA GLY A 99 -5.77 4.72 0.33
C GLY A 99 -4.66 5.42 1.11
N LEU A 100 -4.32 6.64 0.69
CA LEU A 100 -3.28 7.45 1.30
C LEU A 100 -3.74 8.91 1.38
N GLU A 101 -3.85 9.43 2.59
CA GLU A 101 -4.35 10.78 2.86
C GLU A 101 -3.46 11.49 3.89
N VAL A 102 -3.44 12.82 3.84
CA VAL A 102 -2.95 13.65 4.97
C VAL A 102 -4.14 14.06 5.81
N ILE A 103 -4.03 13.90 7.13
CA ILE A 103 -4.98 14.48 8.08
C ILE A 103 -4.26 15.49 8.97
N GLN A 104 -4.84 16.68 9.12
CA GLN A 104 -4.41 17.64 10.15
C GLN A 104 -5.03 17.21 11.48
N ALA A 105 -4.24 17.31 12.55
CA ALA A 105 -4.70 17.08 13.91
C ALA A 105 -5.19 18.37 14.57
#